data_AF-A0A426TT81-F1
#
_entry.id   AF-A0A426TT81-F1
#
_cell.length_a   1.000
_cell.length_b   1.000
_cell.length_c   1.000
_cell.angle_alpha   90.00
_cell.angle_beta   90.00
_cell.angle_gamma   90.00
#
_symmetry.space_group_name_H-M   'P 1'
#
loop_
_entity.id
_entity.type
_entity.pdbx_description
1 polymer ?
#
loop_
_entity_poly.entity_id
_entity_poly.type
_entity_poly.pdbx_seq_one_letter_code
_entity_poly.pdbx_strand_id
1 'polypeptide(L)'
;MAAQTQRAVLAGGCFWGMEELIRRLPGVTATRVGYTGGDVPNATYRNHGTHAEAIEILFDPEQTDYRAILEFFFQIHDPSTKNRQGNDIGLSYRSAIYYVDDEQKRIAEDTIADVDASGLWPGKVVTEVEPVGPFWEAEPEHQDYLQRYPDGYTCHFPRPGWRLPARTES
;
A
#
# COMPACT_ATOMS: atom_id res chain seq x y z
N MET A 1 4.12 -21.16 -19.97
CA MET A 1 4.23 -19.72 -20.32
C MET A 1 4.82 -19.07 -19.09
N ALA A 2 5.75 -18.12 -19.21
CA ALA A 2 6.21 -17.40 -18.02
C ALA A 2 5.02 -16.57 -17.51
N ALA A 3 4.58 -16.81 -16.28
CA ALA A 3 3.52 -16.00 -15.67
C ALA A 3 3.96 -14.53 -15.70
N GLN A 4 3.14 -13.67 -16.31
CA GLN A 4 3.46 -12.26 -16.44
C GLN A 4 3.21 -11.59 -15.09
N THR A 5 4.29 -11.34 -14.34
CA THR A 5 4.25 -10.63 -13.07
C THR A 5 3.59 -9.26 -13.24
N GLN A 6 2.67 -8.93 -12.34
CA GLN A 6 2.03 -7.61 -12.28
C GLN A 6 2.66 -6.75 -11.19
N ARG A 7 2.49 -5.43 -11.32
CA ARG A 7 3.07 -4.41 -10.44
C ARG A 7 1.97 -3.62 -9.74
N ALA A 8 2.08 -3.43 -8.44
CA ALA A 8 1.23 -2.55 -7.64
C ALA A 8 2.10 -1.55 -6.85
N VAL A 9 1.62 -0.33 -6.64
CA VAL A 9 2.33 0.70 -5.84
C VAL A 9 1.36 1.33 -4.86
N LEU A 10 1.66 1.26 -3.57
CA LEU A 10 0.77 1.66 -2.48
C LEU A 10 1.51 2.51 -1.44
N ALA A 11 0.80 3.40 -0.76
CA ALA A 11 1.28 4.14 0.40
C ALA A 11 0.24 4.10 1.52
N GLY A 12 0.67 3.90 2.76
CA GLY A 12 -0.27 3.69 3.88
C GLY A 12 0.36 3.93 5.25
N GLY A 13 1.27 4.89 5.35
CA GLY A 13 2.07 5.14 6.56
C GLY A 13 3.51 4.65 6.45
N CYS A 14 4.15 4.42 7.59
CA CYS A 14 5.53 3.91 7.64
C CYS A 14 5.71 2.67 6.74
N PHE A 15 6.58 2.78 5.75
CA PHE A 15 6.78 1.73 4.75
C PHE A 15 7.38 0.42 5.30
N TRP A 16 7.98 0.43 6.50
CA TRP A 16 8.55 -0.76 7.13
C TRP A 16 7.46 -1.77 7.51
N GLY A 17 6.40 -1.28 8.17
CA GLY A 17 5.24 -2.10 8.53
C GLY A 17 4.45 -2.56 7.32
N MET A 18 4.33 -1.69 6.30
CA MET A 18 3.71 -2.03 5.02
C MET A 18 4.43 -3.20 4.33
N GLU A 19 5.74 -3.10 4.14
CA GLU A 19 6.55 -4.14 3.51
C GLU A 19 6.50 -5.45 4.29
N GLU A 20 6.69 -5.40 5.60
CA GLU A 20 6.74 -6.59 6.45
C GLU A 20 5.46 -7.43 6.40
N LEU A 21 4.30 -6.77 6.29
CA LEU A 21 3.02 -7.47 6.21
C LEU A 21 2.71 -7.93 4.79
N ILE A 22 2.91 -7.07 3.79
CA ILE A 22 2.53 -7.35 2.40
C ILE A 22 3.42 -8.44 1.79
N ARG A 23 4.72 -8.47 2.10
CA ARG A 23 5.66 -9.49 1.59
C ARG A 23 5.25 -10.92 1.92
N ARG A 24 4.41 -11.12 2.95
CA ARG A 24 3.96 -12.43 3.42
C ARG A 24 2.68 -12.91 2.71
N LEU A 25 2.08 -12.07 1.86
CA LEU A 25 0.91 -12.46 1.09
C LEU A 25 1.27 -13.54 0.06
N PRO A 26 0.47 -14.62 -0.04
CA PRO A 26 0.61 -15.58 -1.13
C PRO A 26 0.56 -14.88 -2.50
N GLY A 27 1.42 -15.29 -3.43
CA GLY A 27 1.52 -14.70 -4.76
C GLY A 27 2.35 -13.41 -4.85
N VAL A 28 2.71 -12.75 -3.75
CA VAL A 28 3.71 -11.67 -3.79
C VAL A 28 5.09 -12.27 -4.03
N THR A 29 5.78 -11.81 -5.06
CA THR A 29 7.07 -12.34 -5.51
C THR A 29 8.24 -11.44 -5.17
N ALA A 30 8.03 -10.12 -5.08
CA ALA A 30 9.02 -9.17 -4.59
C ALA A 30 8.36 -7.91 -4.03
N THR A 31 9.04 -7.27 -3.10
CA THR A 31 8.69 -5.94 -2.57
C THR A 31 9.93 -5.07 -2.54
N ARG A 32 9.74 -3.76 -2.66
CA ARG A 32 10.73 -2.76 -2.26
C ARG A 32 10.04 -1.50 -1.77
N VAL A 33 10.68 -0.80 -0.84
CA VAL A 33 10.17 0.47 -0.31
C VAL A 33 10.83 1.68 -0.98
N GLY A 34 10.14 2.81 -0.99
CA GLY A 34 10.59 4.01 -1.69
C GLY A 34 9.68 5.21 -1.51
N TYR A 35 9.91 6.22 -2.34
CA TYR A 35 9.21 7.50 -2.35
C TYR A 35 8.54 7.72 -3.70
N THR A 36 7.24 8.02 -3.73
CA THR A 36 6.49 8.28 -4.97
C THR A 36 5.30 9.24 -4.76
N GLY A 37 4.66 9.67 -5.85
CA GLY A 37 3.52 10.61 -5.82
C GLY A 37 3.87 12.02 -5.31
N GLY A 38 4.99 12.58 -5.74
CA GLY A 38 5.51 13.86 -5.23
C GLY A 38 6.30 14.62 -6.29
N ASP A 39 7.04 15.63 -5.86
CA ASP A 39 7.52 16.74 -6.69
C ASP A 39 9.03 16.78 -6.93
N VAL A 40 9.85 16.04 -6.15
CA VAL A 40 11.32 16.13 -6.24
C VAL A 40 11.92 14.88 -6.89
N PRO A 41 12.87 15.02 -7.83
CA PRO A 41 13.59 13.87 -8.35
C PRO A 41 14.65 13.38 -7.35
N ASN A 42 15.09 12.12 -7.49
CA ASN A 42 16.11 11.48 -6.65
C ASN A 42 15.79 11.61 -5.16
N ALA A 43 14.54 11.33 -4.79
CA ALA A 43 14.07 11.42 -3.42
C ALA A 43 14.87 10.49 -2.49
N THR A 44 15.11 10.97 -1.26
CA THR A 44 15.85 10.28 -0.19
C THR A 44 15.07 10.40 1.10
N TYR A 45 15.39 9.60 2.12
CA TYR A 45 14.72 9.69 3.42
C TYR A 45 14.76 11.09 4.04
N ARG A 46 15.86 11.82 3.83
CA ARG A 46 16.02 13.18 4.36
C ARG A 46 15.46 14.28 3.47
N ASN A 47 15.16 13.96 2.21
CA ASN A 47 14.65 14.92 1.24
C ASN A 47 13.82 14.20 0.16
N HIS A 48 12.53 14.09 0.41
CA HIS A 48 11.56 13.49 -0.52
C HIS A 48 10.37 14.43 -0.81
N GLY A 49 10.47 15.73 -0.48
CA GLY A 49 9.44 16.73 -0.83
C GLY A 49 8.02 16.31 -0.40
N THR A 50 7.12 16.26 -1.36
CA THR A 50 5.71 15.86 -1.19
C THR A 50 5.46 14.36 -1.43
N HIS A 51 6.50 13.57 -1.70
CA HIS A 51 6.35 12.12 -1.89
C HIS A 51 5.82 11.43 -0.62
N ALA A 52 5.01 10.39 -0.83
CA ALA A 52 4.65 9.44 0.21
C ALA A 52 5.77 8.40 0.39
N GLU A 53 5.93 7.89 1.61
CA GLU A 53 6.55 6.59 1.82
C GLU A 53 5.65 5.51 1.22
N ALA A 54 6.19 4.75 0.29
CA ALA A 54 5.43 3.81 -0.52
C ALA A 54 6.16 2.47 -0.65
N ILE A 55 5.39 1.46 -1.06
CA ILE A 55 5.87 0.12 -1.40
C ILE A 55 5.52 -0.16 -2.86
N GLU A 56 6.49 -0.69 -3.60
CA GLU A 56 6.27 -1.35 -4.88
C GLU A 56 6.21 -2.86 -4.66
N ILE A 57 5.20 -3.49 -5.24
CA ILE A 57 4.88 -4.91 -5.06
C ILE A 57 4.85 -5.54 -6.45
N LEU A 58 5.63 -6.61 -6.61
CA LEU A 58 5.51 -7.51 -7.74
C LEU A 58 4.77 -8.76 -7.30
N PHE A 59 3.78 -9.19 -8.08
CA PHE A 59 2.95 -10.34 -7.73
C PHE A 59 2.61 -11.20 -8.96
N ASP A 60 2.36 -12.48 -8.70
CA ASP A 60 1.93 -13.47 -9.68
C ASP A 60 0.39 -13.47 -9.77
N PRO A 61 -0.20 -13.04 -10.90
CA PRO A 61 -1.65 -12.98 -11.07
C PRO A 61 -2.33 -14.37 -11.06
N GLU A 62 -1.57 -15.47 -11.16
CA GLU A 62 -2.11 -16.82 -11.03
C GLU A 62 -2.31 -17.25 -9.56
N GLN A 63 -1.69 -16.54 -8.60
CA GLN A 63 -1.72 -16.88 -7.17
C GLN A 63 -2.48 -15.84 -6.32
N THR A 64 -2.46 -14.58 -6.71
CA THR A 64 -3.22 -13.49 -6.08
C THR A 64 -3.61 -12.47 -7.15
N ASP A 65 -4.63 -11.67 -6.89
CA ASP A 65 -5.00 -10.57 -7.77
C ASP A 65 -4.80 -9.21 -7.07
N TYR A 66 -4.94 -8.14 -7.87
CA TYR A 66 -4.80 -6.77 -7.38
C TYR A 66 -5.85 -6.42 -6.32
N ARG A 67 -7.07 -6.99 -6.43
CA ARG A 67 -8.15 -6.75 -5.48
C ARG A 67 -7.81 -7.32 -4.10
N ALA A 68 -7.29 -8.54 -4.02
CA ALA A 68 -6.84 -9.16 -2.78
C ALA A 68 -5.71 -8.36 -2.11
N ILE A 69 -4.78 -7.81 -2.91
CA ILE A 69 -3.72 -6.92 -2.41
C ILE A 69 -4.34 -5.66 -1.78
N LEU A 70 -5.32 -5.04 -2.44
CA LEU A 70 -6.00 -3.84 -1.92
C LEU A 70 -6.84 -4.13 -0.66
N GLU A 71 -7.53 -5.26 -0.60
CA GLU A 71 -8.29 -5.66 0.59
C GLU A 71 -7.35 -5.84 1.80
N PHE A 72 -6.19 -6.48 1.59
CA PHE A 72 -5.19 -6.59 2.65
C PHE A 72 -4.58 -5.23 3.01
N PHE A 73 -4.31 -4.37 2.03
CA PHE A 73 -3.85 -3.01 2.25
C PHE A 73 -4.80 -2.25 3.19
N PHE A 74 -6.11 -2.26 2.91
CA PHE A 74 -7.11 -1.64 3.77
C PHE A 74 -7.27 -2.32 5.14
N GLN A 75 -6.84 -3.58 5.28
CA GLN A 75 -6.83 -4.29 6.54
C GLN A 75 -5.67 -3.86 7.47
N ILE A 76 -4.53 -3.43 6.92
CA ILE A 76 -3.27 -3.23 7.68
C ILE A 76 -2.93 -1.78 8.01
N HIS A 77 -3.60 -0.80 7.39
CA HIS A 77 -3.50 0.63 7.73
C HIS A 77 -4.88 1.27 7.88
N ASP A 78 -5.00 2.42 8.54
CA ASP A 78 -6.27 3.13 8.68
C ASP A 78 -6.44 4.10 7.51
N PRO A 79 -7.35 3.82 6.55
CA PRO A 79 -7.52 4.64 5.36
C PRO A 79 -8.36 5.91 5.61
N SER A 80 -8.80 6.16 6.84
CA SER A 80 -9.65 7.31 7.19
C SER A 80 -8.88 8.51 7.75
N THR A 81 -7.59 8.34 8.07
CA THR A 81 -6.75 9.39 8.64
C THR A 81 -5.94 10.12 7.58
N LYS A 82 -6.33 11.37 7.29
CA LYS A 82 -5.63 12.19 6.29
C LYS A 82 -4.22 12.57 6.76
N ASN A 83 -3.21 12.31 5.93
CA ASN A 83 -1.80 12.66 6.16
C ASN A 83 -1.26 12.17 7.52
N ARG A 84 -1.69 10.98 7.92
CA ARG A 84 -1.31 10.35 9.18
C ARG A 84 -1.56 8.84 9.09
N GLN A 85 -0.68 8.06 9.71
CA GLN A 85 -0.94 6.68 10.07
C GLN A 85 -0.47 6.43 11.50
N GLY A 86 -1.40 6.12 12.41
CA GLY A 86 -1.06 5.95 13.82
C GLY A 86 -0.38 7.20 14.41
N ASN A 87 0.83 7.03 14.93
CA ASN A 87 1.64 8.12 15.50
C ASN A 87 2.50 8.85 14.46
N ASP A 88 2.57 8.35 13.22
CA ASP A 88 3.34 8.94 12.13
C ASP A 88 2.48 10.01 11.44
N ILE A 89 2.91 11.28 11.49
CA ILE A 89 2.13 12.45 11.05
C ILE A 89 2.89 13.18 9.95
N GLY A 90 2.23 13.40 8.81
CA GLY A 90 2.81 14.12 7.67
C GLY A 90 2.34 13.58 6.33
N LEU A 91 2.61 14.34 5.27
CA LEU A 91 2.31 13.94 3.89
C LEU A 91 3.02 12.64 3.47
N SER A 92 4.18 12.34 4.08
CA SER A 92 4.91 11.09 3.91
C SER A 92 4.06 9.86 4.25
N TYR A 93 3.13 10.00 5.20
CA TYR A 93 2.41 8.89 5.80
C TYR A 93 0.94 8.82 5.38
N ARG A 94 0.59 9.50 4.28
CA ARG A 94 -0.78 9.47 3.75
C ARG A 94 -1.10 8.10 3.13
N SER A 95 -2.40 7.83 3.03
CA SER A 95 -2.92 6.68 2.30
C SER A 95 -3.06 7.04 0.81
N ALA A 96 -2.46 6.25 -0.09
CA ALA A 96 -2.57 6.43 -1.53
C ALA A 96 -2.42 5.10 -2.29
N ILE A 97 -3.11 5.00 -3.43
CA ILE A 97 -3.01 3.94 -4.42
C ILE A 97 -2.51 4.56 -5.73
N TYR A 98 -1.38 4.06 -6.22
CA TYR A 98 -0.77 4.53 -7.47
C TYR A 98 -0.97 3.49 -8.57
N TYR A 99 -2.02 3.66 -9.38
CA TYR A 99 -2.42 2.66 -10.37
C TYR A 99 -1.50 2.65 -11.59
N VAL A 100 -1.20 1.46 -12.12
CA VAL A 100 -0.33 1.31 -13.30
C VAL A 100 -1.10 1.33 -14.62
N ASP A 101 -2.41 1.09 -14.58
CA ASP A 101 -3.32 1.08 -15.72
C ASP A 101 -4.78 1.37 -15.29
N ASP A 102 -5.68 1.48 -16.27
CA ASP A 102 -7.09 1.79 -16.05
C ASP A 102 -7.86 0.66 -15.32
N GLU A 103 -7.39 -0.59 -15.43
CA GLU A 103 -8.01 -1.71 -14.72
C GLU A 103 -7.73 -1.61 -13.22
N GLN A 104 -6.48 -1.35 -12.84
CA GLN A 104 -6.13 -1.09 -11.44
C GLN A 104 -6.85 0.13 -10.88
N LYS A 105 -7.01 1.20 -11.67
CA LYS A 105 -7.79 2.37 -11.25
C LYS A 105 -9.23 1.96 -10.90
N ARG A 106 -9.91 1.26 -11.81
CA ARG A 106 -11.29 0.80 -11.60
C ARG A 106 -11.40 -0.10 -10.38
N ILE A 107 -10.49 -1.07 -10.22
CA ILE A 107 -10.48 -1.97 -9.06
C ILE A 107 -10.24 -1.19 -7.76
N ALA A 108 -9.36 -0.18 -7.76
CA ALA A 108 -9.13 0.67 -6.59
C ALA A 108 -10.38 1.45 -6.20
N GLU A 109 -11.01 2.13 -7.15
CA GLU A 109 -12.25 2.88 -6.93
C GLU A 109 -13.39 1.97 -6.45
N ASP A 110 -13.58 0.80 -7.07
CA ASP A 110 -14.56 -0.21 -6.68
C ASP A 110 -14.30 -0.75 -5.26
N THR A 111 -13.03 -0.94 -4.88
CA THR A 111 -12.66 -1.44 -3.55
C THR A 111 -12.89 -0.39 -2.48
N ILE A 112 -12.56 0.87 -2.76
CA ILE A 112 -12.87 2.00 -1.85
C ILE A 112 -14.38 2.11 -1.65
N ALA A 113 -15.18 1.99 -2.72
CA ALA A 113 -16.62 2.02 -2.63
C ALA A 113 -17.18 0.89 -1.74
N ASP A 114 -16.65 -0.32 -1.87
CA ASP A 114 -17.05 -1.44 -1.00
C ASP A 114 -16.63 -1.21 0.46
N VAL A 115 -15.42 -0.68 0.71
CA VAL A 115 -14.93 -0.34 2.04
C VAL A 115 -15.85 0.67 2.72
N ASP A 116 -16.16 1.78 2.04
CA ASP A 116 -17.06 2.81 2.54
C ASP A 116 -18.49 2.26 2.76
N ALA A 117 -19.00 1.44 1.83
CA ALA A 117 -20.35 0.86 1.92
C ALA A 117 -20.48 -0.17 3.04
N SER A 118 -19.39 -0.85 3.42
CA SER A 118 -19.41 -1.87 4.47
C SER A 118 -19.70 -1.32 5.86
N GLY A 119 -19.32 -0.07 6.14
CA GLY A 119 -19.39 0.54 7.48
C GLY A 119 -18.47 -0.12 8.52
N LEU A 120 -17.51 -0.96 8.11
CA LEU A 120 -16.60 -1.68 9.01
C LEU A 120 -15.36 -0.86 9.42
N TRP A 121 -15.03 0.18 8.63
CA TRP A 121 -13.91 1.09 8.89
C TRP A 121 -14.36 2.29 9.75
N PRO A 122 -13.44 2.90 10.51
CA PRO A 122 -13.77 3.90 11.52
C PRO A 122 -14.24 5.25 10.95
N GLY A 123 -14.14 5.45 9.64
CA GLY A 123 -14.54 6.67 8.96
C GLY A 123 -14.47 6.53 7.45
N LYS A 124 -14.83 7.60 6.75
CA LYS A 124 -14.76 7.68 5.29
C LYS A 124 -13.32 7.51 4.81
N VAL A 125 -13.12 6.72 3.76
CA VAL A 125 -11.83 6.56 3.12
C VAL A 125 -11.34 7.90 2.54
N VAL A 126 -10.10 8.25 2.86
CA VAL A 126 -9.39 9.44 2.33
C VAL A 126 -8.21 9.06 1.43
N THR A 127 -8.07 7.78 1.09
CA THR A 127 -7.04 7.25 0.21
C THR A 127 -7.08 7.94 -1.16
N GLU A 128 -5.93 8.46 -1.58
CA GLU A 128 -5.75 9.03 -2.92
C GLU A 128 -5.70 7.92 -3.98
N VAL A 129 -6.25 8.15 -5.17
CA VAL A 129 -6.14 7.24 -6.32
C VAL A 129 -5.57 8.02 -7.49
N GLU A 130 -4.29 7.83 -7.77
CA GLU A 130 -3.53 8.60 -8.75
C GLU A 130 -2.74 7.69 -9.69
N PRO A 131 -2.41 8.13 -10.92
CA PRO A 131 -1.57 7.33 -11.80
C PRO A 131 -0.16 7.19 -11.22
N VAL A 132 0.47 6.04 -11.42
CA VAL A 132 1.84 5.82 -10.96
C VAL A 132 2.82 6.74 -11.69
N GLY A 133 3.64 7.44 -10.90
CA GLY A 133 4.77 8.24 -11.38
C GLY A 133 6.11 7.53 -11.23
N PRO A 134 7.23 8.29 -11.22
CA PRO A 134 8.53 7.76 -10.81
C PRO A 134 8.48 7.17 -9.40
N PHE A 135 9.17 6.06 -9.18
CA PHE A 135 9.36 5.43 -7.88
C PHE A 135 10.84 5.51 -7.50
N TRP A 136 11.15 6.29 -6.48
CA TRP A 136 12.51 6.45 -5.96
C TRP A 136 12.74 5.43 -4.86
N GLU A 137 13.46 4.36 -5.19
CA GLU A 137 13.81 3.32 -4.20
C GLU A 137 14.53 3.93 -3.00
N ALA A 138 14.07 3.59 -1.80
CA ALA A 138 14.67 4.07 -0.57
C ALA A 138 16.03 3.41 -0.33
N GLU A 139 16.83 4.05 0.53
CA GLU A 139 18.17 3.61 0.88
C GLU A 139 18.19 2.17 1.43
N PRO A 140 19.30 1.41 1.25
CA PRO A 140 19.36 0.00 1.65
C PRO A 140 19.02 -0.27 3.12
N GLU A 141 19.28 0.69 4.02
CA GLU A 141 18.90 0.56 5.43
C GLU A 141 17.39 0.55 5.69
N HIS A 142 16.56 0.90 4.70
CA HIS A 142 15.09 0.84 4.79
C HIS A 142 14.50 -0.43 4.18
N GLN A 143 15.18 -1.05 3.22
CA GLN A 143 14.72 -2.30 2.59
C GLN A 143 14.79 -3.46 3.60
N ASP A 144 13.73 -4.26 3.71
CA ASP A 144 13.68 -5.40 4.64
C ASP A 144 13.94 -5.02 6.11
N TYR A 145 13.59 -3.79 6.52
CA TYR A 145 13.95 -3.26 7.84
C TYR A 145 13.49 -4.18 8.99
N LEU A 146 12.22 -4.62 8.99
CA LEU A 146 11.68 -5.49 10.04
C LEU A 146 12.10 -6.96 9.90
N GLN A 147 12.65 -7.38 8.76
CA GLN A 147 13.32 -8.69 8.68
C GLN A 147 14.67 -8.65 9.40
N ARG A 148 15.40 -7.53 9.27
CA ARG A 148 16.70 -7.32 9.93
C ARG A 148 16.54 -6.97 11.41
N TYR A 149 15.46 -6.26 11.76
CA TYR A 149 15.14 -5.84 13.12
C TYR A 149 13.67 -6.21 13.46
N PRO A 150 13.39 -7.47 13.85
CA PRO A 150 12.03 -7.95 14.10
C PRO A 150 11.27 -7.21 15.21
N ASP A 151 12.00 -6.70 16.21
CA ASP A 151 11.44 -5.89 17.30
C ASP A 151 11.44 -4.37 16.98
N GLY A 152 11.68 -4.02 15.71
CA GLY A 152 11.68 -2.65 15.21
C GLY A 152 10.31 -1.99 15.25
N TYR A 153 10.29 -0.69 14.97
CA TYR A 153 9.05 0.09 15.00
C TYR A 153 8.07 -0.33 13.88
N THR A 154 6.81 -0.53 14.26
CA THR A 154 5.67 -0.61 13.34
C THR A 154 4.39 -0.20 14.05
N CYS A 155 3.50 0.49 13.33
CA CYS A 155 2.13 0.75 13.76
C CYS A 155 1.10 -0.02 12.92
N HIS A 156 1.56 -0.87 12.00
CA HIS A 156 0.72 -1.68 11.12
C HIS A 156 0.44 -3.04 11.73
N PHE A 157 -0.81 -3.47 11.61
CA PHE A 157 -1.26 -4.81 11.97
C PHE A 157 -2.58 -5.10 11.24
N PRO A 158 -2.86 -6.36 10.86
CA PRO A 158 -4.14 -6.72 10.26
C PRO A 158 -5.27 -6.61 11.28
N ARG A 159 -6.28 -5.78 11.01
CA ARG A 159 -7.51 -5.70 11.82
C ARG A 159 -8.46 -6.82 11.38
N PRO A 160 -8.78 -7.82 12.21
CA PRO A 160 -9.62 -8.95 11.78
C PRO A 160 -11.03 -8.55 11.32
N GLY A 161 -11.57 -7.45 11.86
CA GLY A 161 -12.89 -6.90 11.51
C GLY A 161 -12.91 -6.03 10.25
N TRP A 162 -11.75 -5.67 9.70
CA TRP A 162 -11.63 -4.88 8.46
C TRP A 162 -11.52 -5.83 7.27
N ARG A 163 -12.60 -6.55 7.00
CA ARG A 163 -12.69 -7.54 5.91
C ARG A 163 -13.99 -7.35 5.17
N LEU A 164 -13.89 -7.15 3.86
CA LEU A 164 -15.06 -7.12 3.01
C LEU A 164 -15.71 -8.51 2.95
N PRO A 165 -17.04 -8.59 2.90
CA PRO A 165 -17.70 -9.85 2.57
C PRO A 165 -17.32 -10.27 1.16
N ALA A 166 -17.16 -11.58 0.92
CA ALA A 166 -16.95 -12.08 -0.42
C ALA A 166 -18.10 -11.61 -1.33
N ARG A 167 -17.76 -10.99 -2.47
CA ARG A 167 -18.77 -10.62 -3.47
C ARG A 167 -19.45 -11.92 -3.92
N THR A 168 -20.75 -12.06 -3.64
CA THR A 168 -21.56 -13.10 -4.28
C THR A 168 -21.63 -12.75 -5.76
N GLU A 169 -21.00 -13.56 -6.61
CA GLU A 169 -21.17 -13.47 -8.06
C GLU A 169 -22.68 -13.47 -8.36
N SER A 170 -23.14 -12.44 -9.06
CA SER A 170 -24.53 -12.30 -9.52
C SER A 170 -24.62 -12.69 -10.99
#